data_AF-A0A837IH22-F1
#
_entry.id   AF-A0A837IH22-F1
#
_cell.length_a   1.000
_cell.length_b   1.000
_cell.length_c   1.000
_cell.angle_alpha   90.00
_cell.angle_beta   90.00
_cell.angle_gamma   90.00
#
_symmetry.space_group_name_H-M   'P 1'
#
loop_
_entity.id
_entity.type
_entity.pdbx_description
1 polymer ?
#
loop_
_entity_poly.entity_id
_entity_poly.type
_entity_poly.pdbx_seq_one_letter_code
_entity_poly.pdbx_strand_id
1 'polypeptide(L)'
;MLLGLAAKANATTYYVDSSITDTNVGSATPDFTTYNPTTFATDTGSDSVYKTIADVNLKSFSAGDNIYFRKGQTWREQLTVPASGSAGNPITFGAYGSGDPPLISGADVVAGPWTQDAVTAADTETYESGSISAYWDTVTGASDATIFKNGSKSWRYAPSAGYLTTIKTGGTNADYTEIITWWRLDSASTLTGWNQTQTLQMEGGSWLGASGVGVWIDRNGGNTAWELSVGRDGPGATKYTISADTWYQLRFVVTANNGSGNAHAELYVDGTQRSSLTGLTLASAINANLKMGAFLYQATSFKINLDDTSVYTSDSTVLPSRWYSTVTTQPNVAILSRALGTLAASAVAVDATGEWFWSANTLYVYSVADPGATAIEAGARANVILWNSKNYIRLENLQIEGANSTISDGAINIQHGSTGWQIDGVTAQFNRSGGYFSTLHLARLRMSRPCTMATSAWILTLLII
;
A
#
# COMPACT_ATOMS: atom_id res chain seq x y z
N MET A 1 -12.96 51.97 -49.38
CA MET A 1 -12.70 51.23 -48.12
C MET A 1 -13.92 50.35 -47.89
N LEU A 2 -13.83 49.09 -48.30
CA LEU A 2 -14.93 48.12 -48.19
C LEU A 2 -14.97 47.68 -46.71
N LEU A 3 -16.02 48.08 -45.97
CA LEU A 3 -16.27 47.52 -44.64
C LEU A 3 -16.60 46.03 -44.84
N GLY A 4 -15.64 45.17 -44.54
CA GLY A 4 -15.88 43.74 -44.45
C GLY A 4 -16.85 43.47 -43.30
N LEU A 5 -18.10 43.12 -43.64
CA LEU A 5 -18.97 42.37 -42.75
C LEU A 5 -18.24 41.08 -42.41
N ALA A 6 -17.65 40.98 -41.21
CA ALA A 6 -17.21 39.72 -40.68
C ALA A 6 -18.47 38.85 -40.51
N ALA A 7 -18.63 37.86 -41.38
CA ALA A 7 -19.64 36.83 -41.21
C ALA A 7 -19.43 36.22 -39.81
N LYS A 8 -20.43 36.33 -38.93
CA LYS A 8 -20.47 35.52 -37.71
C LYS A 8 -20.36 34.06 -38.16
N ALA A 9 -19.28 33.39 -37.82
CA ALA A 9 -19.25 31.93 -37.91
C ALA A 9 -20.44 31.41 -37.08
N ASN A 10 -21.26 30.52 -37.66
CA ASN A 10 -22.35 29.90 -36.93
C ASN A 10 -21.74 28.99 -35.86
N ALA A 11 -21.74 29.47 -34.62
CA ALA A 11 -21.33 28.69 -33.46
C ALA A 11 -22.26 27.48 -33.32
N THR A 12 -21.70 26.27 -33.34
CA THR A 12 -22.44 25.05 -33.03
C THR A 12 -22.23 24.71 -31.56
N THR A 13 -23.29 24.25 -30.89
CA THR A 13 -23.20 23.75 -29.51
C THR A 13 -23.21 22.23 -29.50
N TYR A 14 -22.29 21.65 -28.75
CA TYR A 14 -22.16 20.21 -28.53
C TYR A 14 -22.26 19.91 -27.04
N TYR A 15 -22.85 18.77 -26.70
CA TYR A 15 -23.03 18.33 -25.32
C TYR A 15 -22.18 17.10 -25.01
N VAL A 16 -21.79 16.94 -23.76
CA VAL A 16 -21.09 15.76 -23.26
C VAL A 16 -21.80 15.24 -22.02
N ASP A 17 -22.25 13.99 -22.07
CA ASP A 17 -23.01 13.33 -21.01
C ASP A 17 -22.51 11.90 -20.77
N SER A 18 -21.91 11.62 -19.62
CA SER A 18 -21.35 10.30 -19.35
C SER A 18 -22.41 9.20 -19.14
N SER A 19 -23.69 9.58 -18.96
CA SER A 19 -24.79 8.66 -18.65
C SER A 19 -25.45 8.03 -19.88
N ILE A 20 -25.23 8.59 -21.08
CA ILE A 20 -25.77 8.01 -22.32
C ILE A 20 -25.02 6.73 -22.72
N THR A 21 -25.57 5.96 -23.65
CA THR A 21 -24.84 4.82 -24.24
C THR A 21 -23.78 5.32 -25.21
N ASP A 22 -22.62 4.67 -25.21
CA ASP A 22 -21.56 4.91 -26.20
C ASP A 22 -21.91 4.15 -27.47
N THR A 23 -22.41 4.84 -28.49
CA THR A 23 -22.79 4.21 -29.76
C THR A 23 -21.66 4.32 -30.78
N ASN A 24 -20.73 5.26 -30.58
CA ASN A 24 -19.63 5.58 -31.48
C ASN A 24 -18.27 5.60 -30.76
N VAL A 25 -17.93 4.51 -30.06
CA VAL A 25 -16.73 4.37 -29.23
C VAL A 25 -15.45 4.84 -29.94
N GLY A 26 -14.80 5.87 -29.40
CA GLY A 26 -13.51 6.35 -29.88
C GLY A 26 -13.58 7.01 -31.25
N SER A 27 -14.64 7.80 -31.49
CA SER A 27 -14.93 8.41 -32.79
C SER A 27 -15.20 9.91 -32.65
N ALA A 28 -14.93 10.66 -33.72
CA ALA A 28 -15.33 12.07 -33.81
C ALA A 28 -16.83 12.26 -34.11
N THR A 29 -17.60 11.18 -34.28
CA THR A 29 -19.03 11.20 -34.58
C THR A 29 -19.84 11.27 -33.28
N PRO A 30 -20.80 12.20 -33.13
CA PRO A 30 -21.69 12.23 -31.96
C PRO A 30 -22.42 10.91 -31.75
N ASP A 31 -22.59 10.48 -30.50
CA ASP A 31 -23.34 9.27 -30.15
C ASP A 31 -24.83 9.39 -30.53
N PHE A 32 -25.39 10.59 -30.36
CA PHE A 32 -26.75 10.92 -30.77
C PHE A 32 -26.80 12.34 -31.34
N THR A 33 -27.69 12.55 -32.31
CA THR A 33 -28.03 13.88 -32.87
C THR A 33 -29.45 14.33 -32.51
N THR A 34 -30.10 13.60 -31.60
CA THR A 34 -31.48 13.80 -31.13
C THR A 34 -31.52 14.08 -29.62
N TYR A 35 -30.43 14.61 -29.08
CA TYR A 35 -30.27 14.83 -27.66
C TYR A 35 -31.02 16.07 -27.19
N ASN A 36 -31.68 15.97 -26.03
CA ASN A 36 -32.34 17.07 -25.35
C ASN A 36 -31.54 17.44 -24.08
N PRO A 37 -30.84 18.59 -24.05
CA PRO A 37 -29.97 18.97 -22.94
C PRO A 37 -30.73 19.40 -21.66
N THR A 38 -32.06 19.47 -21.72
CA THR A 38 -32.92 19.81 -20.56
C THR A 38 -33.42 18.56 -19.86
N THR A 39 -33.86 17.55 -20.62
CA THR A 39 -34.37 16.28 -20.10
C THR A 39 -33.32 15.17 -20.06
N PHE A 40 -32.18 15.39 -20.71
CA PHE A 40 -31.09 14.42 -20.90
C PHE A 40 -31.49 13.17 -21.68
N ALA A 41 -32.61 13.23 -22.41
CA ALA A 41 -33.09 12.15 -23.26
C ALA A 41 -32.41 12.19 -24.64
N THR A 42 -32.16 11.02 -25.23
CA THR A 42 -31.45 10.88 -26.51
C THR A 42 -32.38 10.76 -27.72
N ASP A 43 -33.69 10.92 -27.56
CA ASP A 43 -34.72 10.66 -28.58
C ASP A 43 -35.78 11.78 -28.73
N THR A 44 -35.68 12.87 -27.95
CA THR A 44 -36.68 13.95 -27.92
C THR A 44 -36.14 15.33 -28.25
N GLY A 45 -34.85 15.44 -28.56
CA GLY A 45 -34.21 16.70 -28.92
C GLY A 45 -33.65 16.72 -30.34
N SER A 46 -32.75 17.67 -30.60
CA SER A 46 -32.12 17.88 -31.91
C SER A 46 -30.64 18.25 -31.80
N ASP A 47 -30.06 18.14 -30.60
CA ASP A 47 -28.66 18.47 -30.36
C ASP A 47 -27.76 17.24 -30.50
N SER A 48 -26.48 17.50 -30.75
CA SER A 48 -25.43 16.48 -30.76
C SER A 48 -24.85 16.28 -29.37
N VAL A 49 -24.69 15.02 -28.95
CA VAL A 49 -24.08 14.64 -27.68
C VAL A 49 -23.00 13.58 -27.87
N TYR A 50 -21.93 13.69 -27.09
CA TYR A 50 -20.88 12.69 -26.94
C TYR A 50 -20.92 12.11 -25.54
N LYS A 51 -20.51 10.86 -25.36
CA LYS A 51 -20.38 10.26 -24.05
C LYS A 51 -19.06 10.61 -23.37
N THR A 52 -17.96 10.56 -24.13
CA THR A 52 -16.60 10.61 -23.58
C THR A 52 -15.83 11.86 -24.01
N ILE A 53 -14.79 12.21 -23.26
CA ILE A 53 -13.83 13.23 -23.69
C ILE A 53 -12.95 12.70 -24.84
N ALA A 54 -12.70 11.38 -24.90
CA ALA A 54 -11.98 10.77 -25.99
C ALA A 54 -12.60 11.08 -27.36
N ASP A 55 -13.93 11.04 -27.48
CA ASP A 55 -14.64 11.39 -28.72
C ASP A 55 -14.51 12.90 -29.05
N VAL A 56 -14.63 13.75 -28.02
CA VAL A 56 -14.43 15.20 -28.12
C VAL A 56 -13.02 15.54 -28.61
N ASN A 57 -11.99 14.84 -28.13
CA ASN A 57 -10.60 15.03 -28.53
C ASN A 57 -10.35 14.71 -30.02
N LEU A 58 -11.18 13.86 -30.63
CA LEU A 58 -11.08 13.51 -32.04
C LEU A 58 -11.86 14.49 -32.94
N LYS A 59 -12.77 15.27 -32.36
CA LYS A 59 -13.60 16.21 -33.11
C LYS A 59 -12.83 17.47 -33.50
N SER A 60 -12.86 17.78 -34.80
CA SER A 60 -12.46 19.10 -35.31
C SER A 60 -13.61 20.09 -35.17
N PHE A 61 -13.45 21.06 -34.27
CA PHE A 61 -14.39 22.16 -34.03
C PHE A 61 -14.03 23.41 -34.85
N SER A 62 -15.01 24.28 -35.06
CA SER A 62 -14.86 25.58 -35.72
C SER A 62 -14.76 26.71 -34.70
N ALA A 63 -14.17 27.83 -35.10
CA ALA A 63 -14.10 29.01 -34.25
C ALA A 63 -15.51 29.50 -33.85
N GLY A 64 -15.73 29.68 -32.55
CA GLY A 64 -17.01 30.04 -31.95
C GLY A 64 -17.84 28.87 -31.41
N ASP A 65 -17.46 27.61 -31.67
CA ASP A 65 -18.19 26.44 -31.16
C ASP A 65 -18.14 26.35 -29.62
N ASN A 66 -19.20 25.78 -29.04
CA ASN A 66 -19.34 25.54 -27.60
C ASN A 66 -19.45 24.05 -27.31
N ILE A 67 -18.70 23.56 -26.34
CA ILE A 67 -18.68 22.17 -25.88
C ILE A 67 -19.02 22.19 -24.40
N TYR A 68 -20.18 21.66 -24.02
CA TYR A 68 -20.66 21.71 -22.65
C TYR A 68 -20.73 20.33 -22.00
N PHE A 69 -20.04 20.19 -20.87
CA PHE A 69 -20.06 19.01 -20.00
C PHE A 69 -21.20 19.10 -18.99
N ARG A 70 -21.92 18.00 -18.76
CA ARG A 70 -23.05 17.99 -17.84
C ARG A 70 -22.61 18.18 -16.39
N LYS A 71 -23.26 19.11 -15.68
CA LYS A 71 -23.04 19.30 -14.25
C LYS A 71 -23.39 18.04 -13.44
N GLY A 72 -22.64 17.83 -12.35
CA GLY A 72 -22.76 16.68 -11.45
C GLY A 72 -22.08 15.39 -11.95
N GLN A 73 -21.42 15.40 -13.11
CA GLN A 73 -20.74 14.23 -13.66
C GLN A 73 -19.22 14.31 -13.51
N THR A 74 -18.57 13.14 -13.55
CA THR A 74 -17.12 12.99 -13.47
C THR A 74 -16.59 12.26 -14.70
N TRP A 75 -15.59 12.84 -15.35
CA TRP A 75 -14.84 12.23 -16.45
C TRP A 75 -13.42 11.95 -15.99
N ARG A 76 -13.02 10.69 -15.98
CA ARG A 76 -11.66 10.26 -15.65
C ARG A 76 -10.86 10.15 -16.93
N GLU A 77 -10.62 11.29 -17.55
CA GLU A 77 -10.07 11.41 -18.90
C GLU A 77 -9.18 12.66 -18.99
N GLN A 78 -8.50 12.83 -20.13
CA GLN A 78 -7.74 14.04 -20.43
C GLN A 78 -8.40 14.77 -21.60
N LEU A 79 -8.68 16.07 -21.44
CA LEU A 79 -9.09 16.93 -22.55
C LEU A 79 -7.84 17.44 -23.28
N THR A 80 -7.59 16.92 -24.47
CA THR A 80 -6.58 17.49 -25.38
C THR A 80 -7.29 18.44 -26.33
N VAL A 81 -7.07 19.74 -26.16
CA VAL A 81 -7.77 20.77 -26.94
C VAL A 81 -7.54 20.52 -28.45
N PRO A 82 -8.58 20.19 -29.23
CA PRO A 82 -8.39 19.64 -30.57
C PRO A 82 -8.23 20.72 -31.65
N ALA A 83 -8.86 21.89 -31.47
CA ALA A 83 -8.92 22.96 -32.47
C ALA A 83 -8.66 24.34 -31.87
N SER A 84 -8.39 25.34 -32.72
CA SER A 84 -8.26 26.74 -32.32
C SER A 84 -9.54 27.52 -32.62
N GLY A 85 -9.87 28.49 -31.78
CA GLY A 85 -10.82 29.54 -32.14
C GLY A 85 -10.16 30.64 -32.97
N SER A 86 -10.84 31.78 -33.06
CA SER A 86 -10.30 33.01 -33.64
C SER A 86 -10.53 34.20 -32.69
N ALA A 87 -9.85 35.32 -32.95
CA ALA A 87 -10.16 36.57 -32.25
C ALA A 87 -11.66 36.88 -32.33
N GLY A 88 -12.28 37.16 -31.17
CA GLY A 88 -13.71 37.41 -31.03
C GLY A 88 -14.62 36.17 -31.06
N ASN A 89 -14.13 35.02 -31.54
CA ASN A 89 -14.89 33.76 -31.62
C ASN A 89 -14.05 32.61 -31.02
N PRO A 90 -13.84 32.61 -29.69
CA PRO A 90 -13.14 31.51 -29.04
C PRO A 90 -13.95 30.21 -29.12
N ILE A 91 -13.27 29.07 -29.08
CA ILE A 91 -13.94 27.79 -28.78
C ILE A 91 -14.11 27.70 -27.26
N THR A 92 -15.31 27.39 -26.80
CA THR A 92 -15.62 27.35 -25.37
C THR A 92 -15.84 25.92 -24.88
N PHE A 93 -15.11 25.51 -23.85
CA PHE A 93 -15.40 24.32 -23.06
C PHE A 93 -16.01 24.76 -21.73
N GLY A 94 -17.25 24.35 -21.47
CA GLY A 94 -18.01 24.82 -20.32
C GLY A 94 -18.93 23.77 -19.72
N ALA A 95 -19.95 24.21 -19.00
CA ALA A 95 -20.87 23.35 -18.29
C ALA A 95 -22.35 23.64 -18.61
N TYR A 96 -23.20 22.61 -18.62
CA TYR A 96 -24.66 22.75 -18.75
C TYR A 96 -25.42 21.95 -17.68
N GLY A 97 -26.71 22.26 -17.51
CA GLY A 97 -27.57 21.61 -16.52
C GLY A 97 -27.46 22.22 -15.12
N SER A 98 -27.79 21.42 -14.10
CA SER A 98 -27.85 21.80 -12.69
C SER A 98 -26.92 20.93 -11.82
N GLY A 99 -26.61 21.41 -10.60
CA GLY A 99 -25.69 20.73 -9.68
C GLY A 99 -24.28 21.33 -9.70
N ASP A 100 -23.32 20.57 -9.17
CA ASP A 100 -21.91 20.97 -9.11
C ASP A 100 -21.28 21.05 -10.50
N PRO A 101 -20.28 21.93 -10.72
CA PRO A 101 -19.50 21.93 -11.95
C PRO A 101 -19.00 20.52 -12.34
N PRO A 102 -18.99 20.19 -13.64
CA PRO A 102 -18.44 18.92 -14.14
C PRO A 102 -16.99 18.73 -13.68
N LEU A 103 -16.66 17.54 -13.18
CA LEU A 103 -15.31 17.18 -12.74
C LEU A 103 -14.57 16.43 -13.83
N ILE A 104 -13.45 16.95 -14.29
CA ILE A 104 -12.49 16.22 -15.13
C ILE A 104 -11.31 15.80 -14.25
N SER A 105 -11.07 14.50 -14.13
CA SER A 105 -10.04 13.94 -13.25
C SER A 105 -8.95 13.22 -14.05
N GLY A 106 -7.70 13.57 -13.76
CA GLY A 106 -6.52 12.84 -14.19
C GLY A 106 -6.27 11.55 -13.41
N ALA A 107 -7.05 11.28 -12.37
CA ALA A 107 -6.93 10.09 -11.52
C ALA A 107 -7.99 9.02 -11.86
N ASP A 108 -7.59 7.77 -11.72
CA ASP A 108 -8.45 6.60 -11.87
C ASP A 108 -8.80 6.01 -10.51
N VAL A 109 -10.01 5.43 -10.40
CA VAL A 109 -10.44 4.73 -9.18
C VAL A 109 -9.67 3.43 -9.05
N VAL A 110 -9.09 3.19 -7.88
CA VAL A 110 -8.43 1.93 -7.54
C VAL A 110 -9.48 0.98 -6.96
N ALA A 111 -10.19 0.27 -7.83
CA ALA A 111 -11.31 -0.60 -7.46
C ALA A 111 -10.90 -1.87 -6.69
N GLY A 112 -9.60 -2.18 -6.64
CA GLY A 112 -9.08 -3.40 -6.06
C GLY A 112 -8.81 -4.50 -7.10
N PRO A 113 -8.65 -5.77 -6.68
CA PRO A 113 -8.81 -6.23 -5.30
C PRO A 113 -7.79 -5.60 -4.36
N TRP A 114 -8.21 -5.32 -3.13
CA TRP A 114 -7.34 -4.86 -2.06
C TRP A 114 -6.94 -6.03 -1.18
N THR A 115 -5.65 -6.12 -0.87
CA THR A 115 -5.12 -7.14 0.05
C THR A 115 -4.55 -6.43 1.27
N GLN A 116 -4.95 -6.88 2.46
CA GLN A 116 -4.34 -6.39 3.69
C GLN A 116 -2.90 -6.89 3.75
N ASP A 117 -1.97 -5.99 4.02
CA ASP A 117 -0.57 -6.33 4.11
C ASP A 117 -0.31 -7.24 5.31
N ALA A 118 0.72 -8.09 5.19
CA ALA A 118 1.15 -8.94 6.28
C ALA A 118 2.01 -8.14 7.28
N VAL A 119 2.10 -8.66 8.51
CA VAL A 119 3.16 -8.20 9.43
C VAL A 119 4.50 -8.58 8.81
N THR A 120 5.37 -7.60 8.60
CA THR A 120 6.73 -7.86 8.12
C THR A 120 7.51 -8.53 9.23
N ALA A 121 8.04 -9.73 8.96
CA ALA A 121 8.96 -10.36 9.90
C ALA A 121 10.20 -9.48 10.06
N ALA A 122 10.71 -9.38 11.29
CA ALA A 122 11.98 -8.70 11.55
C ALA A 122 13.13 -9.39 10.81
N ASP A 123 12.97 -10.70 10.57
CA ASP A 123 13.83 -11.48 9.70
C ASP A 123 13.08 -12.69 9.11
N THR A 124 13.46 -13.04 7.89
CA THR A 124 13.00 -14.24 7.17
C THR A 124 14.23 -14.94 6.60
N GLU A 125 14.49 -16.18 6.98
CA GLU A 125 15.61 -16.94 6.43
C GLU A 125 15.16 -17.75 5.21
N THR A 126 15.83 -17.57 4.06
CA THR A 126 15.58 -18.38 2.84
C THR A 126 16.90 -19.00 2.40
N TYR A 127 17.14 -20.28 2.74
CA TYR A 127 18.41 -20.92 2.46
C TYR A 127 18.37 -21.74 1.16
N GLU A 128 18.76 -21.14 0.02
CA GLU A 128 18.99 -21.92 -1.22
C GLU A 128 20.42 -22.49 -1.31
N SER A 129 21.41 -21.77 -0.77
CA SER A 129 22.77 -22.20 -0.38
C SER A 129 23.59 -20.95 -0.05
N GLY A 130 24.48 -20.96 0.95
CA GLY A 130 25.35 -19.81 1.25
C GLY A 130 25.61 -19.53 2.73
N SER A 131 26.00 -18.29 3.03
CA SER A 131 26.23 -17.79 4.39
C SER A 131 24.91 -17.42 5.06
N ILE A 132 24.76 -17.86 6.30
CA ILE A 132 23.73 -17.41 7.25
C ILE A 132 23.79 -15.86 7.37
N SER A 133 22.64 -15.17 7.41
CA SER A 133 22.59 -13.69 7.43
C SER A 133 23.23 -13.10 8.70
N ALA A 134 23.63 -11.82 8.70
CA ALA A 134 24.29 -11.20 9.85
C ALA A 134 23.40 -11.07 11.10
N TYR A 135 22.09 -11.34 10.97
CA TYR A 135 21.14 -11.48 12.08
C TYR A 135 21.33 -12.79 12.87
N TRP A 136 22.16 -13.71 12.37
CA TRP A 136 22.44 -15.01 12.95
C TRP A 136 23.97 -15.16 13.10
N ASP A 137 24.45 -15.54 14.29
CA ASP A 137 25.88 -15.80 14.50
C ASP A 137 26.20 -17.29 14.26
N THR A 138 27.46 -17.56 14.00
CA THR A 138 28.01 -18.84 13.51
C THR A 138 27.68 -20.01 14.45
N VAL A 139 27.32 -21.17 13.86
CA VAL A 139 27.23 -22.48 14.53
C VAL A 139 28.52 -22.75 15.32
N THR A 140 28.50 -22.55 16.63
CA THR A 140 29.65 -22.80 17.50
C THR A 140 29.41 -24.09 18.30
N GLY A 141 29.84 -25.23 17.75
CA GLY A 141 29.88 -26.50 18.51
C GLY A 141 29.21 -27.74 17.90
N ALA A 142 29.07 -27.86 16.58
CA ALA A 142 28.54 -29.09 15.98
C ALA A 142 29.57 -30.22 15.96
N SER A 143 29.42 -31.22 16.83
CA SER A 143 29.71 -32.60 16.45
C SER A 143 28.36 -33.24 16.05
N ASP A 144 28.19 -33.42 14.74
CA ASP A 144 27.12 -34.17 14.05
C ASP A 144 25.77 -33.47 13.75
N ALA A 145 25.80 -32.21 13.31
CA ALA A 145 24.72 -31.69 12.46
C ALA A 145 24.86 -32.32 11.05
N THR A 146 24.19 -33.44 10.80
CA THR A 146 24.13 -34.00 9.44
C THR A 146 23.01 -33.29 8.66
N ILE A 147 23.40 -32.47 7.69
CA ILE A 147 22.48 -31.87 6.71
C ILE A 147 22.02 -33.00 5.77
N PHE A 148 20.80 -33.50 5.96
CA PHE A 148 20.22 -34.44 5.01
C PHE A 148 19.51 -33.66 3.91
N LYS A 149 20.10 -33.60 2.71
CA LYS A 149 19.29 -33.40 1.50
C LYS A 149 18.52 -34.71 1.25
N ASN A 150 17.26 -34.74 1.63
CA ASN A 150 16.28 -35.62 1.01
C ASN A 150 14.97 -34.84 0.86
N GLY A 151 14.83 -34.16 -0.28
CA GLY A 151 13.90 -33.05 -0.42
C GLY A 151 14.42 -31.74 0.18
N SER A 152 13.76 -30.63 -0.15
CA SER A 152 14.19 -29.28 0.20
C SER A 152 14.12 -29.03 1.72
N LYS A 153 15.26 -28.69 2.34
CA LYS A 153 15.34 -27.70 3.47
C LYS A 153 15.04 -28.17 4.91
N SER A 154 15.80 -29.11 5.51
CA SER A 154 15.69 -29.40 6.96
C SER A 154 17.04 -29.69 7.65
N TRP A 155 17.17 -29.30 8.93
CA TRP A 155 18.33 -29.57 9.78
C TRP A 155 18.00 -30.66 10.81
N ARG A 156 18.86 -31.67 10.97
CA ARG A 156 18.74 -32.70 12.01
C ARG A 156 19.77 -32.45 13.11
N TYR A 157 19.32 -32.45 14.35
CA TYR A 157 20.19 -32.44 15.52
C TYR A 157 20.35 -33.87 16.06
N ALA A 158 21.61 -34.31 16.21
CA ALA A 158 21.98 -35.62 16.74
C ALA A 158 22.24 -35.54 18.27
N PRO A 159 22.09 -36.66 19.01
CA PRO A 159 22.29 -36.70 20.46
C PRO A 159 23.78 -36.62 20.85
N SER A 160 24.36 -35.42 20.81
CA SER A 160 25.63 -35.08 21.47
C SER A 160 25.81 -33.57 21.50
N ALA A 161 25.68 -32.94 22.68
CA ALA A 161 26.13 -31.60 23.12
C ALA A 161 26.16 -30.40 22.14
N GLY A 162 25.57 -30.49 20.95
CA GLY A 162 25.60 -29.49 19.91
C GLY A 162 24.29 -28.73 19.89
N TYR A 163 24.38 -27.43 20.11
CA TYR A 163 23.30 -26.46 19.99
C TYR A 163 23.73 -25.40 18.99
N LEU A 164 22.77 -24.77 18.30
CA LEU A 164 23.07 -23.49 17.66
C LEU A 164 23.20 -22.46 18.78
N THR A 165 24.43 -22.15 19.15
CA THR A 165 24.76 -21.00 19.98
C THR A 165 24.57 -19.74 19.17
N THR A 166 23.61 -18.96 19.62
CA THR A 166 23.55 -17.52 19.38
C THR A 166 23.02 -17.14 18.00
N ILE A 167 21.71 -17.15 17.88
CA ILE A 167 21.03 -16.13 17.08
C ILE A 167 21.15 -14.86 17.91
N LYS A 168 22.09 -13.99 17.54
CA LYS A 168 22.06 -12.63 18.06
C LYS A 168 20.89 -11.98 17.36
N THR A 169 19.71 -11.93 17.97
CA THR A 169 18.75 -10.89 17.61
C THR A 169 19.38 -9.57 18.05
N GLY A 170 20.40 -9.11 17.32
CA GLY A 170 21.30 -8.05 17.73
C GLY A 170 20.47 -6.79 17.96
N GLY A 171 20.16 -6.51 19.23
CA GLY A 171 19.54 -5.26 19.65
C GLY A 171 18.12 -5.02 19.13
N THR A 172 17.24 -6.02 19.04
CA THR A 172 15.82 -5.73 18.77
C THR A 172 15.23 -4.78 19.81
N ASN A 173 15.76 -4.78 21.05
CA ASN A 173 15.34 -3.93 22.15
C ASN A 173 13.80 -3.92 22.27
N ALA A 174 13.20 -5.09 22.01
CA ALA A 174 11.77 -5.23 21.85
C ALA A 174 11.16 -5.87 23.10
N ASP A 175 9.99 -5.38 23.46
CA ASP A 175 9.15 -5.89 24.54
C ASP A 175 8.32 -7.12 24.09
N TYR A 176 8.45 -7.51 22.82
CA TYR A 176 7.77 -8.64 22.21
C TYR A 176 8.72 -9.38 21.27
N THR A 177 8.73 -10.70 21.34
CA THR A 177 9.41 -11.55 20.35
C THR A 177 8.59 -12.79 20.08
N GLU A 178 8.43 -13.12 18.81
CA GLU A 178 7.73 -14.30 18.34
C GLU A 178 8.58 -15.03 17.30
N ILE A 179 8.56 -16.36 17.34
CA ILE A 179 9.15 -17.21 16.33
C ILE A 179 8.11 -18.17 15.82
N ILE A 180 7.98 -18.25 14.49
CA ILE A 180 7.22 -19.30 13.81
C ILE A 180 8.23 -20.21 13.11
N THR A 181 8.16 -21.52 13.37
CA THR A 181 9.02 -22.52 12.72
C THR A 181 8.30 -23.85 12.60
N TRP A 182 8.66 -24.64 11.58
CA TRP A 182 8.29 -26.06 11.53
C TRP A 182 9.29 -26.90 12.31
N TRP A 183 8.75 -27.85 13.09
CA TRP A 183 9.52 -28.70 13.99
C TRP A 183 9.02 -30.16 13.95
N ARG A 184 9.92 -31.14 14.10
CA ARG A 184 9.59 -32.57 14.10
C ARG A 184 10.50 -33.37 15.03
N LEU A 185 9.92 -34.16 15.93
CA LEU A 185 10.65 -35.16 16.71
C LEU A 185 10.96 -36.39 15.85
N ASP A 186 12.17 -36.96 15.95
CA ASP A 186 12.50 -38.22 15.28
C ASP A 186 12.15 -39.42 16.18
N SER A 187 11.65 -40.51 15.62
CA SER A 187 11.36 -41.73 16.39
C SER A 187 12.58 -42.37 17.03
N ALA A 188 13.80 -42.06 16.56
CA ALA A 188 15.04 -42.45 17.23
C ALA A 188 15.33 -41.65 18.51
N SER A 189 14.48 -40.69 18.88
CA SER A 189 14.66 -39.87 20.08
C SER A 189 14.60 -40.70 21.36
N THR A 190 15.56 -40.45 22.24
CA THR A 190 15.59 -41.02 23.59
C THR A 190 15.65 -39.90 24.63
N LEU A 191 15.24 -40.16 25.85
CA LEU A 191 15.57 -39.30 26.99
C LEU A 191 16.15 -40.21 28.08
N THR A 192 17.16 -39.73 28.80
CA THR A 192 17.99 -40.52 29.73
C THR A 192 18.21 -39.75 31.03
N GLY A 193 17.43 -39.99 32.08
CA GLY A 193 17.49 -39.24 33.35
C GLY A 193 16.13 -38.66 33.72
N TRP A 194 16.06 -37.36 34.08
CA TRP A 194 14.84 -36.57 34.36
C TRP A 194 13.77 -36.53 33.24
N ASN A 195 13.98 -37.21 32.12
CA ASN A 195 13.03 -37.33 31.01
C ASN A 195 12.52 -36.00 30.44
N GLN A 196 13.41 -35.02 30.29
CA GLN A 196 13.07 -33.70 29.73
C GLN A 196 14.29 -33.02 29.08
N THR A 197 14.05 -32.18 28.08
CA THR A 197 15.03 -31.28 27.44
C THR A 197 14.32 -30.07 26.83
N GLN A 198 15.06 -29.07 26.36
CA GLN A 198 14.53 -27.93 25.61
C GLN A 198 14.82 -28.10 24.11
N THR A 199 14.00 -27.50 23.25
CA THR A 199 14.22 -27.41 21.80
C THR A 199 14.35 -25.99 21.28
N LEU A 200 13.83 -25.02 22.02
CA LEU A 200 13.88 -23.59 21.71
C LEU A 200 14.03 -22.84 23.03
N GLN A 201 14.91 -21.86 23.09
CA GLN A 201 15.12 -21.07 24.29
C GLN A 201 15.37 -19.60 23.95
N MET A 202 14.68 -18.70 24.67
CA MET A 202 14.97 -17.28 24.66
C MET A 202 15.63 -16.88 25.99
N GLU A 203 16.84 -16.34 25.90
CA GLU A 203 17.62 -15.84 27.06
C GLU A 203 17.84 -14.34 26.97
N GLY A 204 17.73 -13.62 28.08
CA GLY A 204 17.81 -12.16 28.18
C GLY A 204 18.94 -11.75 29.12
N GLY A 205 19.46 -10.52 28.95
CA GLY A 205 20.69 -10.06 29.59
C GLY A 205 20.69 -9.98 31.13
N SER A 206 19.52 -10.02 31.78
CA SER A 206 19.39 -9.86 33.24
C SER A 206 18.26 -10.69 33.84
N TRP A 207 18.13 -11.98 33.47
CA TRP A 207 17.32 -12.89 34.30
C TRP A 207 18.00 -13.01 35.68
N LEU A 208 17.45 -12.37 36.71
CA LEU A 208 17.94 -12.49 38.08
C LEU A 208 17.83 -13.96 38.53
N GLY A 209 18.94 -14.71 38.43
CA GLY A 209 18.99 -16.15 38.72
C GLY A 209 18.59 -16.99 37.50
N ALA A 210 19.55 -17.76 37.00
CA ALA A 210 19.55 -18.50 35.74
C ALA A 210 18.26 -19.28 35.43
N SER A 211 17.64 -18.97 34.29
CA SER A 211 17.27 -19.87 33.18
C SER A 211 16.34 -19.14 32.22
N GLY A 212 16.65 -19.14 30.92
CA GLY A 212 15.75 -18.60 29.89
C GLY A 212 14.41 -19.32 29.85
N VAL A 213 13.42 -18.70 29.21
CA VAL A 213 12.14 -19.35 28.92
C VAL A 213 12.30 -20.17 27.66
N GLY A 214 11.82 -21.41 27.69
CA GLY A 214 11.99 -22.33 26.58
C GLY A 214 10.76 -23.17 26.26
N VAL A 215 10.77 -23.72 25.06
CA VAL A 215 9.89 -24.82 24.65
C VAL A 215 10.58 -26.11 25.07
N TRP A 216 9.91 -26.84 25.95
CA TRP A 216 10.36 -28.09 26.53
C TRP A 216 9.73 -29.28 25.82
N ILE A 217 10.50 -30.35 25.73
CA ILE A 217 10.06 -31.69 25.35
C ILE A 217 10.31 -32.59 26.55
N ASP A 218 9.28 -33.30 26.99
CA ASP A 218 9.39 -34.25 28.07
C ASP A 218 8.55 -35.50 27.84
N ARG A 219 8.74 -36.50 28.70
CA ARG A 219 7.87 -37.69 28.73
C ARG A 219 6.82 -37.49 29.81
N ASN A 220 5.59 -37.89 29.50
CA ASN A 220 4.52 -37.93 30.49
C ASN A 220 4.89 -38.83 31.70
N GLY A 221 4.17 -38.71 32.81
CA GLY A 221 4.48 -39.42 34.06
C GLY A 221 4.56 -40.96 33.95
N GLY A 222 3.97 -41.56 32.89
CA GLY A 222 4.05 -43.00 32.59
C GLY A 222 5.11 -43.38 31.55
N ASN A 223 5.86 -42.42 30.99
CA ASN A 223 6.82 -42.60 29.90
C ASN A 223 6.22 -43.21 28.62
N THR A 224 4.94 -42.98 28.37
CA THR A 224 4.21 -43.53 27.21
C THR A 224 4.02 -42.53 26.08
N ALA A 225 4.16 -41.23 26.34
CA ALA A 225 3.95 -40.18 25.35
C ALA A 225 4.98 -39.06 25.48
N TRP A 226 5.19 -38.36 24.37
CA TRP A 226 5.99 -37.14 24.30
C TRP A 226 5.10 -35.92 24.48
N GLU A 227 5.57 -34.95 25.25
CA GLU A 227 4.82 -33.75 25.60
C GLU A 227 5.64 -32.50 25.26
N LEU A 228 4.97 -31.48 24.69
CA LEU A 228 5.49 -30.13 24.52
C LEU A 228 4.87 -29.19 25.55
N SER A 229 5.68 -28.29 26.09
CA SER A 229 5.21 -27.22 26.96
C SER A 229 6.13 -26.00 26.92
N VAL A 230 5.65 -24.85 27.38
CA VAL A 230 6.50 -23.68 27.64
C VAL A 230 6.80 -23.61 29.14
N GLY A 231 8.05 -23.35 29.50
CA GLY A 231 8.46 -23.35 30.90
C GLY A 231 9.79 -22.65 31.15
N ARG A 232 10.01 -22.30 32.42
CA ARG A 232 11.25 -21.73 32.97
C ARG A 232 11.81 -22.74 33.97
N ASP A 233 13.11 -23.04 33.90
CA ASP A 233 13.79 -24.03 34.75
C ASP A 233 13.26 -25.48 34.66
N GLY A 234 12.25 -25.74 33.84
CA GLY A 234 11.68 -27.06 33.58
C GLY A 234 10.44 -26.98 32.68
N PRO A 235 9.88 -28.13 32.27
CA PRO A 235 8.62 -28.19 31.53
C PRO A 235 7.48 -27.50 32.27
N GLY A 236 6.58 -26.88 31.48
CA GLY A 236 5.40 -26.23 32.00
C GLY A 236 4.35 -27.21 32.53
N ALA A 237 3.43 -26.70 33.35
CA ALA A 237 2.31 -27.48 33.88
C ALA A 237 1.29 -27.86 32.81
N THR A 238 1.03 -26.96 31.85
CA THR A 238 0.12 -27.21 30.71
C THR A 238 0.91 -27.82 29.57
N LYS A 239 0.56 -29.05 29.19
CA LYS A 239 1.32 -29.87 28.25
C LYS A 239 0.48 -30.29 27.04
N TYR A 240 1.15 -30.51 25.93
CA TYR A 240 0.54 -30.97 24.68
C TYR A 240 1.22 -32.24 24.18
N THR A 241 0.46 -33.32 24.08
CA THR A 241 0.96 -34.60 23.58
C THR A 241 1.24 -34.53 22.08
N ILE A 242 2.43 -34.99 21.69
CA ILE A 242 2.88 -35.06 20.29
C ILE A 242 3.22 -36.49 19.89
N SER A 243 3.28 -36.73 18.58
CA SER A 243 3.77 -37.97 18.00
C SER A 243 5.16 -37.76 17.40
N ALA A 244 6.01 -38.79 17.51
CA ALA A 244 7.26 -38.81 16.76
C ALA A 244 6.96 -38.89 15.25
N ASP A 245 7.92 -38.42 14.47
CA ASP A 245 7.91 -38.39 13.01
C ASP A 245 6.85 -37.50 12.34
N THR A 246 6.08 -36.72 13.11
CA THR A 246 5.12 -35.72 12.64
C THR A 246 5.70 -34.32 12.67
N TRP A 247 5.46 -33.54 11.61
CA TRP A 247 5.78 -32.11 11.57
C TRP A 247 4.66 -31.30 12.23
N TYR A 248 5.07 -30.36 13.07
CA TYR A 248 4.21 -29.40 13.76
C TYR A 248 4.69 -28.00 13.44
N GLN A 249 3.76 -27.06 13.21
CA GLN A 249 4.09 -25.65 13.19
C GLN A 249 4.07 -25.12 14.63
N LEU A 250 5.22 -24.65 15.10
CA LEU A 250 5.35 -24.03 16.41
C LEU A 250 5.38 -22.52 16.25
N ARG A 251 4.54 -21.82 17.04
CA ARG A 251 4.66 -20.39 17.29
C ARG A 251 4.99 -20.19 18.75
N PHE A 252 6.19 -19.69 19.04
CA PHE A 252 6.67 -19.42 20.39
C PHE A 252 6.77 -17.91 20.61
N VAL A 253 5.98 -17.41 21.56
CA VAL A 253 5.87 -15.99 21.90
C VAL A 253 6.47 -15.77 23.28
N VAL A 254 7.25 -14.70 23.43
CA VAL A 254 7.70 -14.17 24.73
C VAL A 254 7.52 -12.67 24.74
N THR A 255 6.94 -12.15 25.81
CA THR A 255 6.82 -10.72 26.06
C THR A 255 7.68 -10.31 27.25
N ALA A 256 8.31 -9.14 27.17
CA ALA A 256 8.95 -8.47 28.28
C ALA A 256 8.27 -7.14 28.50
N ASN A 257 8.01 -6.79 29.76
CA ASN A 257 7.32 -5.56 30.08
C ASN A 257 8.12 -4.73 31.09
N ASN A 258 9.44 -4.64 30.89
CA ASN A 258 10.36 -3.79 31.66
C ASN A 258 10.11 -3.77 33.20
N GLY A 259 9.84 -4.92 33.79
CA GLY A 259 9.69 -5.11 35.24
C GLY A 259 8.27 -5.01 35.80
N SER A 260 7.24 -4.81 34.98
CA SER A 260 5.84 -4.63 35.41
C SER A 260 5.07 -5.91 35.79
N GLY A 261 5.73 -7.07 35.82
CA GLY A 261 5.19 -8.31 36.40
C GLY A 261 4.09 -9.02 35.59
N ASN A 262 3.84 -8.60 34.35
CA ASN A 262 2.85 -9.14 33.42
C ASN A 262 3.50 -9.76 32.16
N ALA A 263 4.82 -9.96 32.18
CA ALA A 263 5.50 -10.68 31.10
C ALA A 263 4.99 -12.14 31.07
N HIS A 264 4.95 -12.72 29.89
CA HIS A 264 4.44 -14.07 29.67
C HIS A 264 5.13 -14.74 28.49
N ALA A 265 4.92 -16.04 28.38
CA ALA A 265 5.35 -16.83 27.25
C ALA A 265 4.27 -17.82 26.84
N GLU A 266 4.15 -18.06 25.54
CA GLU A 266 3.08 -18.87 24.98
C GLU A 266 3.62 -19.77 23.88
N LEU A 267 3.11 -20.99 23.84
CA LEU A 267 3.36 -21.95 22.78
C LEU A 267 2.05 -22.25 22.07
N TYR A 268 2.01 -21.96 20.78
CA TYR A 268 0.97 -22.43 19.88
C TYR A 268 1.52 -23.58 19.04
N VAL A 269 0.68 -24.59 18.84
CA VAL A 269 0.96 -25.72 17.96
C VAL A 269 -0.17 -25.79 16.94
N ASP A 270 0.20 -25.69 15.66
CA ASP A 270 -0.72 -25.65 14.52
C ASP A 270 -1.81 -24.59 14.71
N GLY A 271 -1.40 -23.37 15.08
CA GLY A 271 -2.26 -22.20 15.28
C GLY A 271 -3.06 -22.19 16.59
N THR A 272 -3.04 -23.25 17.39
CA THR A 272 -3.79 -23.33 18.66
C THR A 272 -2.87 -23.16 19.85
N GLN A 273 -3.21 -22.28 20.81
CA GLN A 273 -2.45 -22.13 22.06
C GLN A 273 -2.51 -23.44 22.86
N ARG A 274 -1.35 -23.99 23.19
CA ARG A 274 -1.20 -25.28 23.88
C ARG A 274 -0.61 -25.16 25.27
N SER A 275 0.25 -24.16 25.50
CA SER A 275 0.93 -23.97 26.77
C SER A 275 1.19 -22.48 26.99
N SER A 276 1.18 -22.06 28.25
CA SER A 276 1.43 -20.67 28.63
C SER A 276 2.12 -20.61 29.99
N LEU A 277 2.99 -19.61 30.14
CA LEU A 277 3.63 -19.25 31.40
C LEU A 277 3.38 -17.76 31.66
N THR A 278 2.74 -17.44 32.78
CA THR A 278 2.34 -16.07 33.15
C THR A 278 3.05 -15.61 34.42
N GLY A 279 2.96 -14.31 34.73
CA GLY A 279 3.55 -13.73 35.95
C GLY A 279 5.07 -13.64 35.92
N LEU A 280 5.66 -13.55 34.72
CA LEU A 280 7.09 -13.33 34.57
C LEU A 280 7.42 -11.86 34.85
N THR A 281 8.65 -11.62 35.33
CA THR A 281 9.19 -10.28 35.54
C THR A 281 10.52 -10.17 34.80
N LEU A 282 10.53 -9.41 33.71
CA LEU A 282 11.70 -9.16 32.88
C LEU A 282 12.20 -7.73 33.12
N ALA A 283 13.37 -7.57 33.75
CA ALA A 283 13.89 -6.29 34.22
C ALA A 283 14.48 -5.38 33.12
N SER A 284 14.57 -5.87 31.87
CA SER A 284 15.01 -5.12 30.69
C SER A 284 14.32 -5.66 29.43
N ALA A 285 14.37 -4.88 28.34
CA ALA A 285 13.97 -5.34 27.00
C ALA A 285 14.65 -6.67 26.63
N ILE A 286 13.99 -7.45 25.75
CA ILE A 286 14.47 -8.74 25.28
C ILE A 286 15.69 -8.53 24.38
N ASN A 287 16.89 -8.62 24.96
CA ASN A 287 18.11 -8.93 24.21
C ASN A 287 18.22 -10.45 24.15
N ALA A 288 17.41 -11.08 23.29
CA ALA A 288 17.33 -12.53 23.18
C ALA A 288 18.59 -13.09 22.51
N ASN A 289 19.28 -14.00 23.19
CA ASN A 289 19.98 -15.05 22.45
C ASN A 289 18.93 -16.12 22.18
N LEU A 290 18.46 -16.21 20.94
CA LEU A 290 17.62 -17.33 20.56
C LEU A 290 18.53 -18.54 20.33
N LYS A 291 18.21 -19.63 21.01
CA LYS A 291 18.91 -20.89 20.86
C LYS A 291 17.97 -21.93 20.29
N MET A 292 18.47 -22.71 19.34
CA MET A 292 17.76 -23.82 18.71
C MET A 292 18.65 -25.06 18.73
N GLY A 293 18.10 -26.20 19.14
CA GLY A 293 18.89 -27.42 19.30
C GLY A 293 18.58 -28.17 20.59
N ALA A 294 19.21 -29.32 20.79
CA ALA A 294 19.08 -30.07 22.02
C ALA A 294 19.96 -29.42 23.10
N PHE A 295 19.34 -28.91 24.15
CA PHE A 295 20.06 -28.29 25.28
C PHE A 295 20.36 -29.31 26.36
N LEU A 296 21.54 -29.19 27.01
CA LEU A 296 21.97 -29.77 28.29
C LEU A 296 21.20 -31.02 28.78
N TYR A 297 21.93 -32.12 28.98
CA TYR A 297 21.43 -33.42 29.46
C TYR A 297 20.44 -34.09 28.47
N GLN A 298 20.75 -35.35 28.13
CA GLN A 298 19.83 -36.36 27.58
C GLN A 298 19.56 -36.34 26.05
N ALA A 299 19.41 -37.53 25.48
CA ALA A 299 19.69 -37.84 24.07
C ALA A 299 18.47 -37.88 23.12
N THR A 300 17.84 -36.75 22.78
CA THR A 300 16.78 -36.68 21.75
C THR A 300 17.33 -36.34 20.36
N SER A 301 16.58 -36.66 19.30
CA SER A 301 16.90 -36.25 17.92
C SER A 301 15.67 -35.60 17.29
N PHE A 302 15.81 -34.37 16.81
CA PHE A 302 14.70 -33.67 16.18
C PHE A 302 15.18 -32.87 14.96
N LYS A 303 14.20 -32.36 14.21
CA LYS A 303 14.43 -31.57 13.00
C LYS A 303 13.70 -30.24 13.09
N ILE A 304 14.33 -29.22 12.49
CA ILE A 304 13.76 -27.88 12.30
C ILE A 304 13.91 -27.52 10.81
N ASN A 305 12.89 -26.89 10.25
CA ASN A 305 12.96 -26.27 8.93
C ASN A 305 13.26 -24.78 9.09
N LEU A 306 14.47 -24.37 8.71
CA LEU A 306 14.90 -22.97 8.81
C LEU A 306 14.40 -22.10 7.65
N ASP A 307 14.05 -22.68 6.50
CA ASP A 307 13.57 -21.92 5.34
C ASP A 307 12.16 -21.36 5.51
N ASP A 308 11.44 -21.86 6.51
CA ASP A 308 10.11 -21.39 6.92
C ASP A 308 10.15 -20.94 8.39
N THR A 309 11.28 -20.37 8.81
CA THR A 309 11.42 -19.74 10.13
C THR A 309 11.33 -18.23 10.01
N SER A 310 10.37 -17.64 10.72
CA SER A 310 10.16 -16.19 10.77
C SER A 310 10.30 -15.70 12.21
N VAL A 311 10.99 -14.58 12.39
CA VAL A 311 11.11 -13.91 13.68
C VAL A 311 10.37 -12.58 13.61
N TYR A 312 9.52 -12.30 14.59
CA TYR A 312 8.76 -11.06 14.71
C TYR A 312 9.09 -10.38 16.04
N THR A 313 9.08 -9.04 16.02
CA THR A 313 9.18 -8.19 17.23
C THR A 313 7.84 -7.56 17.61
N SER A 314 6.77 -8.05 17.00
CA SER A 314 5.37 -7.68 17.23
C SER A 314 4.49 -8.90 16.94
N ASP A 315 3.24 -8.88 17.39
CA ASP A 315 2.31 -9.98 17.17
C ASP A 315 2.02 -10.19 15.67
N SER A 316 2.46 -11.32 15.13
CA SER A 316 2.29 -11.65 13.71
C SER A 316 0.82 -11.81 13.28
N THR A 317 -0.08 -12.00 14.25
CA THR A 317 -1.52 -12.18 14.00
C THR A 317 -2.28 -10.85 13.91
N VAL A 318 -1.68 -9.77 14.39
CA VAL A 318 -2.25 -8.41 14.31
C VAL A 318 -1.79 -7.77 13.01
N LEU A 319 -2.56 -7.99 11.95
CA LEU A 319 -2.25 -7.42 10.64
C LEU A 319 -2.25 -5.88 10.68
N PRO A 320 -1.28 -5.22 10.02
CA PRO A 320 -1.26 -3.78 9.92
C PRO A 320 -2.53 -3.26 9.22
N SER A 321 -2.93 -2.04 9.55
CA SER A 321 -3.96 -1.27 8.81
C SER A 321 -3.43 -0.75 7.48
N ARG A 322 -2.54 -1.50 6.83
CA ARG A 322 -1.95 -1.18 5.54
C ARG A 322 -2.53 -2.13 4.51
N TRP A 323 -3.01 -1.58 3.41
CA TRP A 323 -3.64 -2.32 2.33
C TRP A 323 -2.93 -2.00 1.03
N TYR A 324 -2.89 -2.96 0.11
CA TYR A 324 -2.29 -2.75 -1.18
C TYR A 324 -3.12 -3.29 -2.34
N SER A 325 -2.94 -2.66 -3.50
CA SER A 325 -3.56 -3.06 -4.76
C SER A 325 -2.63 -2.76 -5.93
N THR A 326 -2.85 -3.44 -7.05
CA THR A 326 -2.06 -3.24 -8.27
C THR A 326 -2.44 -1.92 -8.93
N VAL A 327 -1.45 -1.06 -9.15
CA VAL A 327 -1.57 0.20 -9.89
C VAL A 327 -0.35 0.31 -10.80
N THR A 328 -0.52 0.08 -12.11
CA THR A 328 0.59 -0.05 -13.06
C THR A 328 1.17 1.28 -13.53
N THR A 329 0.38 2.35 -13.50
CA THR A 329 0.86 3.71 -13.75
C THR A 329 1.33 4.31 -12.44
N GLN A 330 2.59 4.75 -12.34
CA GLN A 330 3.10 5.39 -11.13
C GLN A 330 2.23 6.60 -10.76
N PRO A 331 1.52 6.56 -9.62
CA PRO A 331 0.84 7.71 -9.10
C PRO A 331 1.87 8.61 -8.42
N ASN A 332 1.74 9.89 -8.69
CA ASN A 332 2.45 10.96 -8.02
C ASN A 332 1.49 11.82 -7.19
N VAL A 333 0.21 11.48 -7.23
CA VAL A 333 -0.84 11.97 -6.36
C VAL A 333 -1.79 10.80 -6.07
N ALA A 334 -2.24 10.70 -4.82
CA ALA A 334 -3.33 9.82 -4.43
C ALA A 334 -4.43 10.66 -3.78
N ILE A 335 -5.68 10.35 -4.09
CA ILE A 335 -6.86 10.98 -3.50
C ILE A 335 -7.53 9.92 -2.63
N LEU A 336 -7.51 10.14 -1.32
CA LEU A 336 -7.98 9.19 -0.33
C LEU A 336 -9.23 9.78 0.32
N SER A 337 -10.41 9.25 -0.01
CA SER A 337 -11.70 9.75 0.52
C SER A 337 -11.87 11.26 0.31
N ARG A 338 -11.62 11.75 -0.91
CA ARG A 338 -11.71 13.17 -1.30
C ARG A 338 -10.73 14.10 -0.55
N ALA A 339 -9.65 13.56 -0.02
CA ALA A 339 -8.53 14.33 0.52
C ALA A 339 -7.23 13.97 -0.23
N LEU A 340 -6.30 14.92 -0.31
CA LEU A 340 -4.98 14.66 -0.86
C LEU A 340 -4.18 13.76 0.10
N GLY A 341 -3.67 12.65 -0.41
CA GLY A 341 -2.84 11.72 0.36
C GLY A 341 -1.42 12.25 0.58
N THR A 342 -0.85 11.91 1.72
CA THR A 342 0.55 12.18 2.09
C THR A 342 1.43 11.00 1.65
N LEU A 343 2.46 11.27 0.86
CA LEU A 343 3.41 10.23 0.43
C LEU A 343 4.31 9.83 1.60
N ALA A 344 4.27 8.56 1.98
CA ALA A 344 5.16 7.95 2.99
C ALA A 344 6.55 7.66 2.40
N ALA A 345 7.54 7.45 3.26
CA ALA A 345 8.92 7.17 2.84
C ALA A 345 9.13 5.76 2.28
N SER A 346 8.25 4.82 2.64
CA SER A 346 8.29 3.41 2.21
C SER A 346 6.92 2.76 2.43
N ALA A 347 6.72 1.54 1.93
CA ALA A 347 5.50 0.78 2.20
C ALA A 347 5.29 0.55 3.71
N VAL A 348 6.36 0.19 4.44
CA VAL A 348 6.26 -0.07 5.89
C VAL A 348 5.94 1.19 6.71
N ALA A 349 6.26 2.37 6.18
CA ALA A 349 5.97 3.66 6.80
C ALA A 349 4.57 4.19 6.50
N VAL A 350 3.72 3.41 5.81
CA VAL A 350 2.28 3.72 5.70
C VAL A 350 1.61 3.17 6.96
N ASP A 351 1.45 4.01 7.97
CA ASP A 351 0.97 3.63 9.31
C ASP A 351 -0.09 4.58 9.90
N ALA A 352 -0.45 5.65 9.18
CA ALA A 352 -1.47 6.60 9.60
C ALA A 352 -2.48 6.99 8.49
N THR A 353 -3.68 7.42 8.90
CA THR A 353 -4.75 7.87 8.00
C THR A 353 -4.26 8.94 7.02
N GLY A 354 -4.50 8.69 5.73
CA GLY A 354 -4.14 9.61 4.66
C GLY A 354 -2.75 9.35 4.07
N GLU A 355 -2.00 8.39 4.60
CA GLU A 355 -0.71 8.00 4.03
C GLU A 355 -0.86 7.00 2.89
N TRP A 356 0.02 7.13 1.91
CA TRP A 356 0.16 6.20 0.81
C TRP A 356 1.61 6.06 0.37
N PHE A 357 1.92 4.96 -0.28
CA PHE A 357 3.21 4.73 -0.92
C PHE A 357 3.01 3.95 -2.21
N TRP A 358 3.88 4.14 -3.20
CA TRP A 358 3.84 3.33 -4.41
C TRP A 358 5.24 2.87 -4.78
N SER A 359 5.37 1.58 -5.09
CA SER A 359 6.60 1.00 -5.65
C SER A 359 6.26 -0.25 -6.43
N ALA A 360 7.00 -0.53 -7.49
CA ALA A 360 6.92 -1.76 -8.27
C ALA A 360 5.47 -2.15 -8.68
N ASN A 361 4.71 -1.20 -9.21
CA ASN A 361 3.30 -1.37 -9.63
C ASN A 361 2.30 -1.66 -8.50
N THR A 362 2.68 -1.41 -7.25
CA THR A 362 1.84 -1.64 -6.08
C THR A 362 1.62 -0.33 -5.33
N LEU A 363 0.35 0.05 -5.15
CA LEU A 363 -0.07 1.15 -4.29
C LEU A 363 -0.39 0.60 -2.90
N TYR A 364 0.23 1.17 -1.88
CA TYR A 364 -0.04 0.93 -0.47
C TYR A 364 -0.81 2.14 0.10
N VAL A 365 -1.82 1.88 0.91
CA VAL A 365 -2.61 2.90 1.61
C VAL A 365 -2.87 2.46 3.05
N TYR A 366 -3.01 3.41 3.95
CA TYR A 366 -3.53 3.13 5.28
C TYR A 366 -5.06 3.09 5.27
N SER A 367 -5.65 2.04 5.85
CA SER A 367 -7.08 1.94 6.10
C SER A 367 -7.37 0.94 7.24
N VAL A 368 -8.30 1.31 8.13
CA VAL A 368 -8.74 0.46 9.26
C VAL A 368 -9.73 -0.64 8.86
N ALA A 369 -10.15 -0.65 7.60
CA ALA A 369 -11.01 -1.66 6.98
C ALA A 369 -10.65 -1.78 5.49
N ASP A 370 -11.21 -2.76 4.79
CA ASP A 370 -11.02 -2.91 3.35
C ASP A 370 -11.35 -1.57 2.63
N PRO A 371 -10.36 -0.96 1.94
CA PRO A 371 -10.55 0.33 1.27
C PRO A 371 -11.35 0.22 -0.03
N GLY A 372 -11.78 -0.97 -0.48
CA GLY A 372 -12.64 -1.11 -1.67
C GLY A 372 -13.98 -0.38 -1.55
N ALA A 373 -14.47 -0.14 -0.32
CA ALA A 373 -15.66 0.68 -0.07
C ALA A 373 -15.36 2.18 0.00
N THR A 374 -14.10 2.59 0.13
CA THR A 374 -13.69 3.98 0.12
C THR A 374 -13.24 4.39 -1.28
N ALA A 375 -13.47 5.65 -1.65
CA ALA A 375 -12.99 6.17 -2.92
C ALA A 375 -11.49 6.44 -2.83
N ILE A 376 -10.68 5.45 -3.22
CA ILE A 376 -9.25 5.60 -3.46
C ILE A 376 -9.03 5.88 -4.94
N GLU A 377 -8.37 6.97 -5.26
CA GLU A 377 -8.01 7.33 -6.63
C GLU A 377 -6.51 7.58 -6.76
N ALA A 378 -5.94 7.09 -7.85
CA ALA A 378 -4.51 7.20 -8.15
C ALA A 378 -4.33 8.05 -9.42
N GLY A 379 -3.45 9.05 -9.35
CA GLY A 379 -3.11 9.86 -10.52
C GLY A 379 -2.60 8.99 -11.67
N ALA A 380 -3.22 9.12 -12.85
CA ALA A 380 -2.91 8.30 -14.02
C ALA A 380 -2.47 9.16 -15.23
N ARG A 381 -2.99 10.38 -15.36
CA ARG A 381 -2.76 11.25 -16.52
C ARG A 381 -1.94 12.47 -16.11
N ALA A 382 -0.90 12.79 -16.89
CA ALA A 382 0.01 13.89 -16.56
C ALA A 382 -0.71 15.23 -16.37
N ASN A 383 -1.63 15.56 -17.29
CA ASN A 383 -2.47 16.76 -17.23
C ASN A 383 -3.94 16.38 -17.34
N VAL A 384 -4.82 17.20 -16.77
CA VAL A 384 -6.26 17.07 -16.97
C VAL A 384 -6.67 17.71 -18.29
N ILE A 385 -6.11 18.88 -18.58
CA ILE A 385 -6.33 19.61 -19.83
C ILE A 385 -4.97 19.89 -20.48
N LEU A 386 -4.76 19.32 -21.66
CA LEU A 386 -3.57 19.55 -22.48
C LEU A 386 -3.91 20.51 -23.62
N TRP A 387 -3.20 21.63 -23.67
CA TRP A 387 -3.45 22.71 -24.60
C TRP A 387 -2.15 23.08 -25.31
N ASN A 388 -1.91 22.42 -26.45
CA ASN A 388 -0.68 22.53 -27.21
C ASN A 388 -0.89 23.29 -28.54
N SER A 389 -0.28 24.47 -28.66
CA SER A 389 -0.37 25.34 -29.85
C SER A 389 -1.80 25.56 -30.34
N LYS A 390 -2.74 25.78 -29.42
CA LYS A 390 -4.13 26.17 -29.77
C LYS A 390 -4.36 27.60 -29.34
N ASN A 391 -5.11 28.37 -30.12
CA ASN A 391 -5.38 29.77 -29.81
C ASN A 391 -6.87 29.99 -29.58
N TYR A 392 -7.20 31.03 -28.83
CA TYR A 392 -8.57 31.50 -28.62
C TYR A 392 -9.48 30.39 -28.07
N ILE A 393 -9.14 29.85 -26.91
CA ILE A 393 -9.97 28.88 -26.19
C ILE A 393 -10.43 29.50 -24.89
N ARG A 394 -11.66 29.19 -24.51
CA ARG A 394 -12.24 29.57 -23.24
C ARG A 394 -12.59 28.33 -22.44
N LEU A 395 -12.15 28.27 -21.20
CA LEU A 395 -12.59 27.27 -20.22
C LEU A 395 -13.50 27.96 -19.21
N GLU A 396 -14.67 27.40 -18.94
CA GLU A 396 -15.60 27.99 -17.97
C GLU A 396 -16.33 27.00 -17.08
N ASN A 397 -16.44 27.31 -15.78
CA ASN A 397 -17.27 26.54 -14.83
C ASN A 397 -16.95 25.03 -14.79
N LEU A 398 -15.67 24.66 -14.76
CA LEU A 398 -15.20 23.27 -14.67
C LEU A 398 -14.48 23.02 -13.34
N GLN A 399 -14.57 21.79 -12.82
CA GLN A 399 -13.69 21.29 -11.77
C GLN A 399 -12.63 20.38 -12.39
N ILE A 400 -11.38 20.51 -11.95
CA ILE A 400 -10.29 19.63 -12.39
C ILE A 400 -9.46 19.09 -11.22
N GLU A 401 -9.03 17.83 -11.31
CA GLU A 401 -8.19 17.21 -10.27
C GLU A 401 -7.33 16.05 -10.75
N GLY A 402 -6.48 15.50 -9.87
CA GLY A 402 -5.80 14.24 -10.09
C GLY A 402 -4.69 14.29 -11.14
N ALA A 403 -4.22 15.48 -11.54
CA ALA A 403 -3.11 15.61 -12.48
C ALA A 403 -1.82 14.96 -11.92
N ASN A 404 -1.23 14.08 -12.71
CA ASN A 404 -0.14 13.19 -12.34
C ASN A 404 1.25 13.64 -12.85
N SER A 405 1.41 14.91 -13.25
CA SER A 405 2.64 15.41 -13.87
C SER A 405 3.90 15.20 -13.01
N THR A 406 5.02 14.87 -13.64
CA THR A 406 6.36 14.75 -13.02
C THR A 406 7.23 16.00 -13.15
N ILE A 407 6.75 16.99 -13.90
CA ILE A 407 7.40 18.27 -14.14
C ILE A 407 6.48 19.40 -13.67
N SER A 408 6.97 20.65 -13.66
CA SER A 408 6.24 21.85 -13.21
C SER A 408 4.96 22.18 -14.03
N ASP A 409 4.54 21.32 -14.95
CA ASP A 409 3.33 21.44 -15.73
C ASP A 409 2.10 21.25 -14.83
N GLY A 410 1.18 22.21 -14.84
CA GLY A 410 -0.04 22.17 -14.03
C GLY A 410 -1.11 21.23 -14.57
N ALA A 411 -2.24 21.16 -13.86
CA ALA A 411 -3.41 20.39 -14.30
C ALA A 411 -3.95 20.87 -15.65
N ILE A 412 -3.84 22.18 -15.91
CA ILE A 412 -3.99 22.79 -17.24
C ILE A 412 -2.61 23.13 -17.76
N ASN A 413 -2.23 22.52 -18.88
CA ASN A 413 -0.93 22.68 -19.49
C ASN A 413 -1.04 23.45 -20.81
N ILE A 414 -0.74 24.75 -20.77
CA ILE A 414 -0.84 25.67 -21.91
C ILE A 414 0.57 25.91 -22.47
N GLN A 415 0.86 25.34 -23.63
CA GLN A 415 2.22 25.30 -24.17
C GLN A 415 2.31 25.81 -25.61
N HIS A 416 3.56 25.95 -26.08
CA HIS A 416 3.93 26.18 -27.47
C HIS A 416 3.24 27.38 -28.12
N GLY A 417 3.28 28.53 -27.44
CA GLY A 417 2.84 29.81 -28.01
C GLY A 417 1.33 29.97 -28.14
N SER A 418 0.54 29.21 -27.37
CA SER A 418 -0.91 29.37 -27.28
C SER A 418 -1.30 30.77 -26.76
N THR A 419 -2.19 31.47 -27.47
CA THR A 419 -2.62 32.86 -27.20
C THR A 419 -4.14 33.01 -27.17
N GLY A 420 -4.63 34.13 -26.65
CA GLY A 420 -6.07 34.44 -26.62
C GLY A 420 -6.89 33.55 -25.69
N TRP A 421 -6.25 32.95 -24.69
CA TRP A 421 -6.89 32.04 -23.74
C TRP A 421 -7.71 32.78 -22.69
N GLN A 422 -8.80 32.18 -22.24
CA GLN A 422 -9.67 32.67 -21.17
C GLN A 422 -10.02 31.52 -20.23
N ILE A 423 -9.95 31.76 -18.92
CA ILE A 423 -10.27 30.75 -17.90
C ILE A 423 -11.10 31.45 -16.83
N ASP A 424 -12.35 31.02 -16.65
CA ASP A 424 -13.32 31.66 -15.77
C ASP A 424 -14.09 30.62 -14.96
N GLY A 425 -14.17 30.78 -13.64
CA GLY A 425 -14.89 29.83 -12.78
C GLY A 425 -14.35 28.37 -12.81
N VAL A 426 -13.10 28.15 -13.23
CA VAL A 426 -12.46 26.83 -13.18
C VAL A 426 -11.75 26.64 -11.85
N THR A 427 -12.07 25.57 -11.13
CA THR A 427 -11.40 25.19 -9.88
C THR A 427 -10.49 23.99 -10.09
N ALA A 428 -9.30 24.05 -9.49
CA ALA A 428 -8.30 22.98 -9.56
C ALA A 428 -7.95 22.51 -8.15
N GLN A 429 -8.02 21.19 -7.89
CA GLN A 429 -7.75 20.59 -6.59
C GLN A 429 -7.01 19.26 -6.74
N PHE A 430 -6.39 18.76 -5.67
CA PHE A 430 -5.77 17.44 -5.60
C PHE A 430 -4.87 17.07 -6.80
N ASN A 431 -4.07 18.03 -7.26
CA ASN A 431 -3.09 17.85 -8.33
C ASN A 431 -1.69 17.80 -7.71
N ARG A 432 -0.77 17.03 -8.32
CA ARG A 432 0.62 16.99 -7.84
C ARG A 432 1.32 18.35 -7.90
N SER A 433 1.26 18.99 -9.07
CA SER A 433 1.78 20.34 -9.32
C SER A 433 0.62 21.34 -9.22
N GLY A 434 0.94 22.62 -8.95
CA GLY A 434 -0.07 23.69 -8.84
C GLY A 434 -1.02 23.74 -10.05
N GLY A 435 -2.21 24.32 -9.89
CA GLY A 435 -3.29 24.24 -10.89
C GLY A 435 -2.98 24.77 -12.29
N TYR A 436 -1.93 25.60 -12.47
CA TYR A 436 -1.62 26.30 -13.72
C TYR A 436 -0.10 26.48 -13.94
N PHE A 437 0.36 26.27 -15.18
CA PHE A 437 1.67 26.72 -15.67
C PHE A 437 1.49 27.42 -17.03
N SER A 438 1.94 28.66 -17.17
CA SER A 438 2.04 29.35 -18.47
C SER A 438 3.36 30.13 -18.54
N THR A 439 4.01 30.14 -19.71
CA THR A 439 5.26 30.87 -19.95
C THR A 439 5.07 32.39 -20.17
N LEU A 440 3.85 32.94 -20.04
CA LEU A 440 3.62 34.39 -20.17
C LEU A 440 2.35 34.88 -19.43
N HIS A 441 2.60 35.69 -18.40
CA HIS A 441 1.76 36.69 -17.68
C HIS A 441 0.26 36.47 -17.39
N LEU A 442 -0.03 36.52 -16.08
CA LEU A 442 -1.20 37.07 -15.37
C LEU A 442 -2.60 36.50 -15.69
N ALA A 443 -3.02 35.50 -14.91
CA ALA A 443 -4.43 35.18 -14.68
C ALA A 443 -4.79 35.44 -13.22
N ARG A 444 -5.88 36.18 -12.96
CA ARG A 444 -6.45 36.36 -11.61
C ARG A 444 -7.06 35.05 -11.14
N LEU A 445 -6.34 34.28 -10.33
CA LEU A 445 -6.87 33.09 -9.66
C LEU A 445 -7.47 33.48 -8.30
N ARG A 446 -8.71 33.06 -8.02
CA ARG A 446 -9.18 32.92 -6.63
C ARG A 446 -8.82 31.50 -6.16
N MET A 447 -7.72 31.36 -5.42
CA MET A 447 -7.37 30.13 -4.73
C MET A 447 -8.16 30.06 -3.42
N SER A 448 -9.03 29.06 -3.26
CA SER A 448 -9.65 28.76 -1.96
C SER A 448 -8.79 27.72 -1.24
N ARG A 449 -7.93 28.20 -0.32
CA ARG A 449 -7.03 27.50 0.63
C ARG A 449 -5.57 27.26 0.17
N PRO A 450 -4.59 27.38 1.09
CA PRO A 450 -3.17 27.34 0.75
C PRO A 450 -2.74 25.93 0.33
N CYS A 451 -2.25 25.81 -0.90
CA CYS A 451 -1.43 24.67 -1.33
C CYS A 451 -0.06 24.81 -0.64
N THR A 452 0.33 23.85 0.18
CA THR A 452 1.68 23.77 0.73
C THR A 452 2.65 23.44 -0.42
N MET A 453 3.25 24.46 -1.03
CA MET A 453 4.34 24.28 -1.97
C MET A 453 5.61 23.89 -1.18
N ALA A 454 6.10 22.66 -1.39
CA ALA A 454 7.43 22.28 -0.97
C ALA A 454 8.45 23.05 -1.83
N THR A 455 9.10 24.04 -1.19
CA THR A 455 10.41 24.62 -1.50
C THR A 455 10.83 24.67 -2.98
N SER A 456 10.49 25.75 -3.68
CA SER A 456 11.44 26.79 -4.14
C SER A 456 10.83 27.67 -5.24
N ALA A 457 11.06 28.97 -5.08
CA ALA A 457 10.95 30.06 -6.07
C ALA A 457 9.59 30.78 -6.26
N TRP A 458 9.62 32.05 -5.84
CA TRP A 458 8.78 33.23 -6.16
C TRP A 458 7.40 33.36 -5.50
N ILE A 459 7.42 33.97 -4.31
CA ILE A 459 6.30 34.68 -3.68
C ILE A 459 5.94 35.87 -4.59
N LEU A 460 4.70 35.94 -5.07
CA LEU A 460 4.12 37.19 -5.59
C LEU A 460 2.98 37.62 -4.68
N THR A 461 3.20 38.76 -4.02
CA THR A 461 2.28 39.45 -3.12
C THR A 461 0.96 39.80 -3.83
N LEU A 462 -0.16 39.36 -3.25
CA LEU A 462 -1.52 39.71 -3.65
C LEU A 462 -1.83 41.15 -3.20
N LEU A 463 -2.00 42.10 -4.13
CA LEU A 463 -2.61 43.39 -3.83
C LEU A 463 -4.10 43.33 -4.19
N ILE A 464 -4.95 43.46 -3.17
CA ILE A 464 -6.39 43.62 -3.32
C ILE A 464 -6.66 45.07 -3.74
N ILE A 465 -7.18 45.26 -4.95
CA ILE A 465 -8.02 46.42 -5.32
C ILE A 465 -9.22 45.89 -6.09
#